data_AF-Q00W28-F1
#
_entry.id   AF-Q00W28-F1
#
_cell.length_a   1.000
_cell.length_b   1.000
_cell.length_c   1.000
_cell.angle_alpha   90.00
_cell.angle_beta   90.00
_cell.angle_gamma   90.00
#
_symmetry.space_group_name_H-M   'P 1'
#
loop_
_entity.id
_entity.type
_entity.pdbx_description
1 polymer ?
#
loop_
_entity_poly.entity_id
_entity_poly.type
_entity_poly.pdbx_seq_one_letter_code
_entity_poly.pdbx_strand_id
1 'polypeptide(L)'
;MYEPSITWPQLQYSCDACGDLPITRRRWVCERCEDYDLCDACHKRQHKRQREGGWEVASAGESESDSGFSDSSASSGEGRGTHDATHELRCYVVEETMEPMETGKLSACVLNATARWYVETLRLAKSGDANAAALCAQMLVVGYGCNADADEAEYWQQVASSGRARRVEGVYDELP
;
A
#
# COMPACT_ATOMS: atom_id res chain seq x y z
N MET A 1 -0.32 -5.47 -4.68
CA MET A 1 -1.19 -4.30 -4.94
C MET A 1 -0.52 -3.55 -6.08
N TYR A 2 -1.23 -2.92 -7.03
CA TYR A 2 -0.55 -2.20 -8.11
C TYR A 2 0.41 -1.15 -7.54
N GLU A 3 1.65 -1.10 -8.05
CA GLU A 3 2.54 0.02 -7.77
C GLU A 3 1.89 1.28 -8.35
N PRO A 4 1.69 2.32 -7.52
CA PRO A 4 0.94 3.48 -7.98
C PRO A 4 1.73 4.17 -9.09
N SER A 5 1.01 4.55 -10.15
CA SER A 5 1.54 5.21 -11.35
C SER A 5 2.07 6.63 -11.06
N ILE A 6 3.11 6.77 -10.24
CA ILE A 6 3.58 8.07 -9.75
C ILE A 6 4.74 8.59 -10.60
N THR A 7 4.68 9.87 -10.97
CA THR A 7 5.67 10.57 -11.80
C THR A 7 6.96 10.93 -11.05
N TRP A 8 6.94 10.81 -9.72
CA TRP A 8 8.00 11.22 -8.81
C TRP A 8 8.49 10.01 -7.99
N PRO A 9 9.73 9.52 -8.21
CA PRO A 9 10.25 8.30 -7.58
C PRO A 9 10.14 8.29 -6.05
N GLN A 10 10.22 9.46 -5.42
CA GLN A 10 10.14 9.63 -3.97
C GLN A 10 8.76 9.37 -3.36
N LEU A 11 7.73 9.29 -4.21
CA LEU A 11 6.36 9.07 -3.81
C LEU A 11 5.91 7.61 -4.03
N GLN A 12 6.75 6.77 -4.64
CA GLN A 12 6.34 5.51 -5.26
C GLN A 12 5.92 4.40 -4.28
N TYR A 13 6.44 4.38 -3.06
CA TYR A 13 6.38 3.18 -2.21
C TYR A 13 5.42 3.32 -1.02
N SER A 14 4.48 2.38 -0.89
CA SER A 14 3.58 2.26 0.26
C SER A 14 3.99 1.16 1.22
N CYS A 15 3.73 1.33 2.50
CA CYS A 15 3.87 0.26 3.50
C CYS A 15 2.67 -0.71 3.42
N ASP A 16 2.91 -2.00 3.25
CA ASP A 16 1.85 -3.02 3.16
C ASP A 16 1.13 -3.27 4.49
N ALA A 17 1.79 -2.97 5.62
CA ALA A 17 1.20 -3.20 6.93
C ALA A 17 0.26 -2.09 7.41
N CYS A 18 0.51 -0.83 7.02
CA CYS A 18 -0.31 0.32 7.46
C CYS A 18 -0.85 1.19 6.33
N GLY A 19 -0.48 0.92 5.08
CA GLY A 19 -0.84 1.74 3.93
C GLY A 19 -0.11 3.09 3.85
N ASP A 20 0.90 3.35 4.71
CA ASP A 20 1.64 4.62 4.67
C ASP A 20 2.27 4.83 3.30
N LEU A 21 1.82 5.87 2.60
CA LEU A 21 2.32 6.29 1.30
C LEU A 21 2.59 7.82 1.35
N PRO A 22 3.80 8.27 0.99
CA PRO A 22 5.00 7.46 0.76
C PRO A 22 5.65 7.03 2.09
N ILE A 23 6.46 5.97 2.06
CA ILE A 23 7.28 5.59 3.21
C ILE A 23 8.37 6.65 3.44
N THR A 24 8.38 7.25 4.63
CA THR A 24 9.40 8.24 5.01
C THR A 24 10.54 7.63 5.84
N ARG A 25 11.73 8.25 5.78
CA ARG A 25 12.97 7.91 6.53
C ARG A 25 13.64 6.59 6.17
N ARG A 26 12.95 5.45 6.35
CA ARG A 26 13.50 4.11 6.08
C ARG A 26 12.42 3.23 5.48
N ARG A 27 12.74 2.67 4.31
CA ARG A 27 11.96 1.66 3.59
C ARG A 27 12.62 0.30 3.81
N TRP A 28 11.83 -0.66 4.30
CA TRP A 28 12.25 -2.03 4.54
C TRP A 28 11.62 -2.92 3.47
N VAL A 29 12.45 -3.42 2.55
CA VAL A 29 12.01 -4.17 1.36
C VAL A 29 12.28 -5.66 1.58
N CYS A 30 11.30 -6.52 1.29
CA CYS A 30 11.54 -7.95 1.26
C CYS A 30 12.09 -8.33 -0.11
N GLU A 31 13.32 -8.84 -0.20
CA GLU A 31 13.91 -9.23 -1.49
C GLU A 31 13.36 -10.58 -2.02
N ARG A 32 12.55 -11.29 -1.22
CA ARG A 32 11.95 -12.58 -1.59
C ARG A 32 10.49 -12.49 -2.01
N CYS A 33 9.75 -11.53 -1.47
CA CYS A 33 8.36 -11.30 -1.83
C CYS A 33 8.30 -10.28 -2.94
N GLU A 34 7.38 -10.50 -3.89
CA GLU A 34 7.00 -9.46 -4.83
C GLU A 34 6.31 -8.33 -4.05
N ASP A 35 6.63 -7.08 -4.38
CA ASP A 35 6.01 -5.83 -3.88
C ASP A 35 5.92 -5.57 -2.36
N TYR A 36 6.61 -6.33 -1.50
CA TYR A 36 6.46 -6.18 -0.06
C TYR A 36 7.41 -5.17 0.59
N ASP A 37 6.83 -4.09 1.10
CA ASP A 37 7.49 -2.93 1.69
C ASP A 37 6.92 -2.57 3.06
N LEU A 38 7.80 -2.24 4.01
CA LEU A 38 7.42 -1.77 5.34
C LEU A 38 8.06 -0.44 5.70
N CYS A 39 7.30 0.39 6.40
CA CYS A 39 7.83 1.58 7.06
C CYS A 39 8.61 1.22 8.34
N ASP A 40 9.46 2.13 8.80
CA ASP A 40 10.28 1.95 10.00
C ASP A 40 9.48 1.59 11.26
N ALA A 41 8.26 2.11 11.39
CA ALA A 41 7.37 1.80 12.51
C ALA A 41 6.82 0.37 12.44
N CYS A 42 6.36 -0.07 11.26
CA CYS A 42 5.81 -1.42 11.08
C CYS A 42 6.88 -2.49 11.19
N HIS A 43 8.07 -2.25 10.63
CA HIS A 43 9.21 -3.17 10.75
C HIS A 43 9.59 -3.41 12.23
N LYS A 44 9.73 -2.34 13.03
CA LYS A 44 10.04 -2.46 14.47
C LYS A 44 8.98 -3.22 15.26
N ARG A 45 7.69 -3.04 14.91
CA ARG A 45 6.57 -3.75 15.56
C ARG A 45 6.63 -5.25 15.29
N GLN A 46 6.99 -5.67 14.08
CA GLN A 46 7.14 -7.08 13.72
C GLN A 46 8.34 -7.72 14.45
N HIS A 47 9.50 -7.05 14.49
CA HIS A 47 10.68 -7.55 15.21
C HIS A 47 10.48 -7.68 16.72
N LYS A 48 9.70 -6.78 17.34
CA LYS A 48 9.39 -6.87 18.77
C LYS A 48 8.59 -8.15 19.08
N ARG A 49 7.62 -8.50 18.23
CA ARG A 49 6.83 -9.73 18.37
C ARG A 49 7.67 -10.99 18.25
N GLN A 50 8.67 -11.01 17.38
CA GLN A 50 9.58 -12.15 17.23
C GLN A 50 10.47 -12.36 18.47
N ARG A 51 10.93 -11.27 19.12
CA ARG A 51 11.76 -11.35 20.33
C ARG A 51 10.98 -11.74 21.58
N GLU A 52 9.72 -11.31 21.69
CA GLU A 52 8.86 -11.60 22.84
C GLU A 52 8.07 -12.91 22.67
N GLY A 53 8.06 -13.51 21.47
CA GLY A 53 7.45 -14.81 21.16
C GLY A 53 8.44 -15.98 21.05
N GLY A 54 9.69 -15.80 21.52
CA GLY A 54 10.67 -16.87 21.59
C GLY A 54 10.27 -17.90 22.64
N TRP A 55 9.70 -19.00 22.17
CA TRP A 55 9.40 -20.24 22.90
C TRP A 55 10.44 -20.54 24.00
N GLU A 56 10.08 -20.28 25.27
CA GLU A 56 10.77 -20.92 26.39
C GLU A 56 10.47 -22.42 26.29
N VAL A 57 11.50 -23.21 25.98
CA VAL A 57 11.46 -24.67 26.08
C VAL A 57 11.35 -25.02 27.56
N ALA A 58 10.13 -25.06 28.08
CA ALA A 58 9.83 -25.71 29.34
C ALA A 58 9.63 -27.21 29.08
N SER A 59 10.65 -27.99 29.42
CA SER A 59 10.57 -29.45 29.53
C SER A 59 9.58 -29.84 30.63
N ALA A 60 8.49 -30.50 30.24
CA ALA A 60 7.71 -31.50 31.00
C ALA A 60 6.55 -31.90 30.07
N GLY A 61 6.50 -33.08 29.49
CA GLY A 61 6.26 -34.36 30.15
C GLY A 61 5.29 -35.11 29.25
N GLU A 62 5.52 -36.40 29.09
CA GLU A 62 4.87 -37.28 28.12
C GLU A 62 3.37 -37.48 28.42
N SER A 63 2.54 -37.48 27.38
CA SER A 63 1.37 -38.36 27.30
C SER A 63 0.87 -38.46 25.86
N GLU A 64 0.92 -39.68 25.33
CA GLU A 64 0.38 -40.09 24.04
C GLU A 64 -1.16 -40.15 24.08
N SER A 65 -1.82 -39.68 23.03
CA SER A 65 -3.10 -40.24 22.59
C SER A 65 -3.36 -39.91 21.13
N ASP A 66 -3.42 -40.98 20.35
CA ASP A 66 -3.82 -41.12 18.96
C ASP A 66 -5.32 -40.86 18.75
N SER A 67 -5.67 -40.12 17.70
CA SER A 67 -6.83 -40.41 16.84
C SER A 67 -6.84 -39.45 15.66
N GLY A 68 -6.54 -39.97 14.47
CA GLY A 68 -6.62 -39.24 13.22
C GLY A 68 -8.05 -38.91 12.78
N PHE A 69 -8.18 -37.86 11.97
CA PHE A 69 -9.20 -37.75 10.92
C PHE A 69 -8.66 -36.86 9.81
N SER A 70 -8.51 -37.47 8.63
CA SER A 70 -8.22 -36.85 7.36
C SER A 70 -9.50 -36.22 6.82
N ASP A 71 -9.46 -34.94 6.45
CA ASP A 71 -10.30 -34.45 5.36
C ASP A 71 -9.52 -33.44 4.51
N SER A 72 -9.36 -33.81 3.25
CA SER A 72 -8.75 -33.02 2.20
C SER A 72 -9.87 -32.34 1.44
N SER A 73 -10.11 -31.07 1.75
CA SER A 73 -10.85 -30.17 0.87
C SER A 73 -9.85 -29.26 0.17
N ALA A 74 -9.52 -29.64 -1.06
CA ALA A 74 -8.75 -28.85 -2.00
C ALA A 74 -9.48 -27.52 -2.26
N SER A 75 -8.99 -26.45 -1.64
CA SER A 75 -9.23 -25.09 -2.12
C SER A 75 -8.04 -24.71 -2.98
N SER A 76 -8.20 -24.90 -4.29
CA SER A 76 -7.34 -24.22 -5.27
C SER A 76 -7.75 -22.74 -5.29
N GLY A 77 -7.28 -22.02 -4.28
CA GLY A 77 -7.09 -20.57 -4.34
C GLY A 77 -5.59 -20.34 -4.44
N GLU A 78 -5.10 -20.08 -5.65
CA GLU A 78 -3.70 -19.70 -5.88
C GLU A 78 -3.38 -18.50 -5.00
N GLY A 79 -2.56 -18.77 -3.98
CA GLY A 79 -2.21 -17.84 -2.93
C GLY A 79 -1.42 -16.67 -3.50
N ARG A 80 -2.07 -15.51 -3.54
CA ARG A 80 -1.42 -14.21 -3.57
C ARG A 80 -0.37 -14.20 -2.46
N GLY A 81 0.91 -14.10 -2.83
CA GLY A 81 2.06 -14.33 -1.96
C GLY A 81 1.93 -13.60 -0.63
N THR A 82 1.67 -14.35 0.44
CA THR A 82 1.62 -13.81 1.81
C THR A 82 3.05 -13.78 2.32
N HIS A 83 3.54 -12.60 2.73
CA HIS A 83 4.90 -12.47 3.27
C HIS A 83 5.13 -13.41 4.45
N ASP A 84 6.23 -14.18 4.42
CA ASP A 84 6.62 -15.09 5.49
C ASP A 84 7.51 -14.37 6.53
N ALA A 85 7.28 -14.62 7.82
CA ALA A 85 7.99 -13.93 8.90
C ALA A 85 9.49 -14.26 8.98
N THR A 86 9.96 -15.30 8.29
CA THR A 86 11.39 -15.66 8.21
C THR A 86 12.14 -14.88 7.14
N HIS A 87 11.43 -14.16 6.26
CA HIS A 87 12.07 -13.35 5.24
C HIS A 87 12.75 -12.13 5.85
N GLU A 88 14.03 -11.95 5.54
CA GLU A 88 14.79 -10.76 5.95
C GLU A 88 14.41 -9.55 5.10
N LEU A 89 14.31 -8.39 5.74
CA LEU A 89 13.99 -7.13 5.09
C LEU A 89 15.23 -6.26 4.99
N ARG A 90 15.53 -5.79 3.77
CA ARG A 90 16.64 -4.88 3.50
C ARG A 90 16.21 -3.43 3.75
N CYS A 91 17.04 -2.68 4.47
CA CYS A 91 16.80 -1.27 4.73
C CYS A 91 17.39 -0.38 3.64
N TYR A 92 16.56 0.52 3.12
CA TYR A 92 16.95 1.65 2.27
C TYR A 92 16.64 2.95 3.01
N VAL A 93 17.63 3.85 3.10
CA VAL A 93 17.43 5.18 3.67
C VAL A 93 16.74 6.05 2.64
N VAL A 94 15.62 6.66 3.02
CA VAL A 94 14.91 7.65 2.22
C VAL A 94 15.44 9.01 2.64
N GLU A 95 16.37 9.56 1.86
CA GLU A 95 16.99 10.87 2.13
C GLU A 95 16.11 12.06 1.75
N GLU A 96 15.06 11.82 0.97
CA GLU A 96 14.20 12.88 0.46
C GLU A 96 13.26 13.42 1.53
N THR A 97 13.44 14.71 1.85
CA THR A 97 12.47 15.45 2.64
C THR A 97 11.26 15.72 1.75
N MET A 98 10.08 15.35 2.21
CA MET A 98 8.80 15.72 1.60
C MET A 98 8.55 17.23 1.75
N GLU A 99 9.55 18.07 1.53
CA GLU A 99 9.45 19.52 1.56
C GLU A 99 8.80 19.98 0.26
N PRO A 100 7.81 20.90 0.34
CA PRO A 100 7.20 21.44 -0.85
C PRO A 100 8.26 22.11 -1.72
N MET A 101 8.18 21.93 -3.04
CA MET A 101 8.96 22.77 -3.94
C MET A 101 8.39 24.20 -3.86
N GLU A 102 9.03 25.05 -3.05
CA GLU A 102 8.60 26.44 -2.83
C GLU A 102 9.27 27.43 -3.80
N THR A 103 10.24 26.98 -4.60
CA THR A 103 11.02 27.82 -5.51
C THR A 103 11.27 27.14 -6.85
N GLY A 104 11.50 27.94 -7.91
CA GLY A 104 11.81 27.47 -9.25
C GLY A 104 10.73 27.79 -10.27
N LYS A 105 10.63 26.98 -11.34
CA LYS A 105 9.61 27.17 -12.38
C LYS A 105 8.23 26.87 -11.79
N LEU A 106 7.27 27.76 -12.05
CA LEU A 106 5.89 27.57 -11.60
C LEU A 106 5.32 26.21 -12.06
N SER A 107 5.60 25.79 -13.29
CA SER A 107 5.16 24.50 -13.81
C SER A 107 5.67 23.31 -12.97
N ALA A 108 6.91 23.36 -12.50
CA ALA A 108 7.47 22.32 -11.63
C ALA A 108 6.83 22.33 -10.25
N CYS A 109 6.57 23.52 -9.68
CA CYS A 109 5.90 23.66 -8.39
C CYS A 109 4.46 23.13 -8.45
N VAL A 110 3.74 23.43 -9.53
CA VAL A 110 2.38 22.92 -9.77
C VAL A 110 2.40 21.39 -9.92
N LEU A 111 3.33 20.83 -10.70
CA LEU A 111 3.47 19.38 -10.86
C LEU A 111 3.83 18.67 -9.54
N ASN A 112 4.68 19.27 -8.71
CA ASN A 112 4.99 18.74 -7.38
C ASN A 112 3.76 18.77 -6.47
N ALA A 113 3.02 19.88 -6.45
CA ALA A 113 1.80 20.02 -5.66
C ALA A 113 0.71 19.02 -6.08
N THR A 114 0.48 18.85 -7.39
CA THR A 114 -0.53 17.89 -7.88
C THR A 114 -0.11 16.44 -7.63
N ALA A 115 1.18 16.10 -7.72
CA ALA A 115 1.65 14.77 -7.38
C ALA A 115 1.48 14.44 -5.89
N ARG A 116 1.75 15.41 -5.01
CA ARG A 116 1.52 15.23 -3.57
C ARG A 116 0.03 15.13 -3.24
N TRP A 117 -0.81 15.88 -3.95
CA TRP A 117 -2.25 15.77 -3.80
C TRP A 117 -2.78 14.40 -4.27
N TYR A 118 -2.23 13.85 -5.35
CA TYR A 118 -2.54 12.48 -5.79
C TYR A 118 -2.24 11.47 -4.70
N VAL A 119 -1.05 11.54 -4.10
CA VAL A 119 -0.64 10.62 -3.04
C VAL A 119 -1.53 10.71 -1.81
N GLU A 120 -1.87 11.92 -1.38
CA GLU A 120 -2.82 12.11 -0.27
C GLU A 120 -4.20 11.53 -0.60
N THR A 121 -4.69 11.74 -1.81
CA THR A 121 -5.96 11.19 -2.29
C THR A 121 -5.94 9.67 -2.30
N LEU A 122 -4.87 9.07 -2.81
CA LEU A 122 -4.67 7.62 -2.83
C LEU A 122 -4.57 7.04 -1.41
N ARG A 123 -3.93 7.74 -0.47
CA ARG A 123 -3.87 7.37 0.95
C ARG A 123 -5.27 7.34 1.57
N LEU A 124 -6.09 8.36 1.31
CA LEU A 124 -7.48 8.42 1.78
C LEU A 124 -8.32 7.31 1.14
N ALA A 125 -8.13 7.04 -0.15
CA ALA A 125 -8.81 5.95 -0.85
C ALA A 125 -8.46 4.57 -0.23
N LYS A 126 -7.17 4.31 0.04
CA LYS A 126 -6.71 3.09 0.74
C LYS A 126 -7.26 2.99 2.16
N SER A 127 -7.56 4.11 2.82
CA SER A 127 -8.21 4.11 4.15
C SER A 127 -9.71 3.81 4.10
N GLY A 128 -10.29 3.70 2.89
CA GLY A 128 -11.71 3.38 2.67
C GLY A 128 -12.60 4.58 2.35
N ASP A 129 -12.04 5.76 2.09
CA ASP A 129 -12.83 6.91 1.64
C ASP A 129 -13.26 6.73 0.18
N ALA A 130 -14.55 6.50 -0.02
CA ALA A 130 -15.12 6.24 -1.33
C ALA A 130 -15.11 7.46 -2.26
N ASN A 131 -15.16 8.69 -1.73
CA ASN A 131 -15.02 9.91 -2.53
C ASN A 131 -13.57 10.10 -2.97
N ALA A 132 -12.61 9.82 -2.08
CA ALA A 132 -11.20 9.83 -2.43
C ALA A 132 -10.87 8.76 -3.48
N ALA A 133 -11.48 7.58 -3.40
CA ALA A 133 -11.37 6.56 -4.45
C ALA A 133 -11.91 7.05 -5.81
N ALA A 134 -13.07 7.72 -5.82
CA ALA A 134 -13.62 8.30 -7.06
C ALA A 134 -12.72 9.39 -7.65
N LEU A 135 -12.15 10.27 -6.81
CA LEU A 135 -11.21 11.29 -7.24
C LEU A 135 -9.91 10.67 -7.76
N CYS A 136 -9.36 9.67 -7.06
CA CYS A 136 -8.16 8.95 -7.45
C CYS A 136 -8.31 8.34 -8.85
N ALA A 137 -9.46 7.71 -9.13
CA ALA A 137 -9.78 7.20 -10.46
C ALA A 137 -9.75 8.30 -11.53
N GLN A 138 -10.36 9.46 -11.29
CA GLN A 138 -10.34 10.57 -12.25
C GLN A 138 -8.92 11.12 -12.48
N MET A 139 -8.11 11.19 -11.42
CA MET A 139 -6.70 11.59 -11.54
C MET A 139 -5.91 10.63 -12.44
N LEU A 140 -6.15 9.31 -12.31
CA LEU A 140 -5.52 8.25 -13.11
C LEU A 140 -6.01 8.21 -14.55
N VAL A 141 -7.29 8.51 -14.83
CA VAL A 141 -7.81 8.60 -16.21
C VAL A 141 -7.15 9.74 -16.97
N VAL A 142 -7.06 10.92 -16.34
CA VAL A 142 -6.54 12.12 -16.99
C VAL A 142 -5.00 12.20 -16.94
N GLY A 143 -4.38 11.63 -15.90
CA GLY A 143 -2.94 11.68 -15.68
C GLY A 143 -2.43 13.01 -15.13
N TYR A 144 -3.19 13.69 -14.23
CA TYR A 144 -2.69 14.88 -13.55
C TYR A 144 -2.23 14.55 -12.13
N GLY A 145 -0.94 14.76 -11.85
CA GLY A 145 -0.29 14.37 -10.59
C GLY A 145 0.23 12.92 -10.57
N CYS A 146 -0.19 12.10 -11.54
CA CYS A 146 0.24 10.71 -11.74
C CYS A 146 0.40 10.42 -13.25
N ASN A 147 1.05 9.32 -13.60
CA ASN A 147 0.96 8.77 -14.96
C ASN A 147 -0.46 8.27 -15.16
N ALA A 148 -0.99 8.44 -16.38
CA ALA A 148 -2.29 7.91 -16.71
C ALA A 148 -2.25 6.37 -16.72
N ASP A 149 -3.20 5.75 -16.04
CA ASP A 149 -3.31 4.30 -15.91
C ASP A 149 -4.80 3.91 -15.87
N ALA A 150 -5.27 3.35 -16.98
CA ALA A 150 -6.68 3.02 -17.14
C ALA A 150 -7.10 1.82 -16.28
N ASP A 151 -6.20 0.86 -16.07
CA ASP A 151 -6.48 -0.35 -15.32
C ASP A 151 -6.58 -0.03 -13.82
N GLU A 152 -5.64 0.78 -13.31
CA GLU A 152 -5.67 1.26 -11.92
C GLU A 152 -6.90 2.17 -11.69
N ALA A 153 -7.24 3.01 -12.68
CA ALA A 153 -8.44 3.84 -12.60
C ALA A 153 -9.73 3.01 -12.47
N GLU A 154 -9.89 1.96 -13.28
CA GLU A 154 -11.07 1.09 -13.24
C GLU A 154 -11.22 0.44 -11.86
N TYR A 155 -10.12 -0.05 -11.29
CA TYR A 155 -10.12 -0.59 -9.93
C TYR A 155 -10.66 0.43 -8.91
N TRP A 156 -10.15 1.66 -8.91
CA TRP A 156 -10.60 2.69 -7.98
C TRP A 156 -12.05 3.14 -8.23
N GLN A 157 -12.54 3.11 -9.48
CA GLN A 157 -13.96 3.33 -9.80
C GLN A 157 -14.85 2.24 -9.20
N GLN A 158 -14.43 0.98 -9.30
CA GLN A 158 -15.14 -0.15 -8.70
C GLN A 158 -15.13 -0.06 -7.17
N VAL A 159 -14.01 0.32 -6.55
CA VAL A 159 -13.90 0.56 -5.09
C VAL A 159 -14.83 1.69 -4.65
N ALA A 160 -14.87 2.81 -5.37
CA ALA A 160 -15.78 3.91 -5.08
C ALA A 160 -17.27 3.47 -5.21
N SER A 161 -17.58 2.70 -6.24
CA SER A 161 -18.94 2.22 -6.52
C SER A 161 -19.42 1.21 -5.48
N SER A 162 -18.57 0.28 -5.08
CA SER A 162 -18.87 -0.73 -4.04
C SER A 162 -18.93 -0.12 -2.64
N GLY A 163 -18.16 0.94 -2.38
CA GLY A 163 -18.10 1.66 -1.11
C GLY A 163 -19.26 2.62 -0.82
N ARG A 164 -20.31 2.69 -1.68
CA ARG A 164 -21.35 3.73 -1.64
C ARG A 164 -20.77 5.16 -1.68
N ALA A 165 -19.76 5.41 -2.53
CA ALA A 165 -19.44 6.79 -2.91
C ALA A 165 -20.73 7.40 -3.48
N ARG A 166 -21.26 8.46 -2.84
CA ARG A 166 -22.34 9.22 -3.45
C ARG A 166 -21.77 9.80 -4.73
N ARG A 167 -22.30 9.40 -5.88
CA ARG A 167 -22.02 10.04 -7.18
C ARG A 167 -22.19 11.55 -6.98
N VAL A 168 -21.08 12.29 -7.04
CA VAL A 168 -21.13 13.75 -7.04
C VAL A 168 -21.56 14.14 -8.45
N GLU A 169 -22.87 14.28 -8.67
CA GLU A 169 -23.40 14.82 -9.93
C GLU A 169 -22.86 16.24 -10.14
N GLY A 170 -22.33 16.52 -11.34
CA GLY A 170 -22.10 17.89 -11.81
C GLY A 170 -20.68 18.47 -11.69
N VAL A 171 -19.64 17.67 -11.41
CA VAL A 171 -18.24 18.16 -11.48
C VAL A 171 -17.52 17.74 -12.77
N TYR A 172 -17.82 16.55 -13.30
CA TYR A 172 -17.22 16.05 -14.56
C TYR A 172 -18.24 15.59 -15.61
N ASP A 173 -19.53 15.60 -15.28
CA ASP A 173 -20.60 15.19 -16.20
C ASP A 173 -20.94 16.25 -17.27
N GLU A 174 -20.40 17.47 -17.13
CA GLU A 174 -20.71 18.63 -17.98
C GLU A 174 -19.52 19.14 -18.81
N LEU A 175 -18.46 18.34 -18.98
CA LEU A 175 -17.43 18.69 -19.97
C LEU A 175 -17.94 18.30 -21.38
N PRO A 176 -17.85 19.23 -22.36
CA PRO A 176 -18.52 19.12 -23.66
C PRO A 176 -18.04 17.96 -24.54
#